data_AF-A0A1M6E2S9-F1
#
_entry.id   AF-A0A1M6E2S9-F1
#
_cell.length_a   1.000
_cell.length_b   1.000
_cell.length_c   1.000
_cell.angle_alpha   90.00
_cell.angle_beta   90.00
_cell.angle_gamma   90.00
#
_symmetry.space_group_name_H-M   'P 1'
#
loop_
_entity.id
_entity.type
_entity.pdbx_description
1 polymer ?
#
loop_
_entity_poly.entity_id
_entity_poly.type
_entity_poly.pdbx_seq_one_letter_code
_entity_poly.pdbx_strand_id
1 'polypeptide(L)'
;MDKADKEKRNMSLDRMVKLFLQYYRIPTKKDLEKLMDRIDRLEKTIKTKVVEAGKIRGRSVRKKEDPGVGMTASDLVEEVIRASGDTGIGIPAIKDATGFEDKKLRNIIFRLNKLGRITRKSRGVYIVP
;
A
#
# COMPACT_ATOMS: atom_id res chain seq x y z
N MET A 1 18.18 -28.83 -61.57
CA MET A 1 18.48 -28.85 -60.12
C MET A 1 17.17 -28.75 -59.37
N ASP A 2 16.84 -29.80 -58.61
CA ASP A 2 15.55 -29.95 -57.92
C ASP A 2 15.34 -28.92 -56.81
N LYS A 3 14.10 -28.43 -56.68
CA LYS A 3 13.69 -27.41 -55.69
C LYS A 3 14.02 -27.82 -54.25
N ALA A 4 13.96 -29.12 -53.96
CA ALA A 4 14.25 -29.68 -52.64
C ALA A 4 15.70 -29.43 -52.17
N ASP A 5 16.68 -29.44 -53.09
CA ASP A 5 18.08 -29.21 -52.74
C ASP A 5 18.40 -27.73 -52.54
N LYS A 6 17.57 -26.83 -53.09
CA LYS A 6 17.67 -25.39 -52.84
C LYS A 6 17.12 -25.04 -51.46
N GLU A 7 16.01 -25.65 -51.04
CA GLU A 7 15.43 -25.47 -49.70
C GLU A 7 16.33 -25.99 -48.57
N LYS A 8 16.91 -27.19 -48.72
CA LYS A 8 17.86 -27.75 -47.73
C LYS A 8 19.09 -26.86 -47.53
N ARG A 9 19.63 -26.28 -48.61
CA ARG A 9 20.73 -25.31 -48.55
C ARG A 9 20.33 -24.01 -47.85
N ASN A 10 19.12 -23.52 -48.10
CA ASN A 10 18.61 -22.32 -47.44
C ASN A 10 18.40 -22.53 -45.92
N MET A 11 17.95 -23.72 -45.49
CA MET A 11 17.89 -24.07 -44.07
C MET A 11 19.27 -24.12 -43.41
N SER A 12 20.29 -24.57 -44.15
CA SER A 12 21.68 -24.59 -43.68
C SER A 12 22.25 -23.17 -43.51
N LEU A 13 21.97 -22.28 -44.46
CA LEU A 13 22.44 -20.89 -44.42
C LEU A 13 21.80 -20.10 -43.27
N ASP A 14 20.49 -20.22 -43.10
CA ASP A 14 19.76 -19.59 -41.99
C ASP A 14 20.31 -20.02 -40.62
N ARG A 15 20.70 -21.29 -40.48
CA ARG A 15 21.32 -21.81 -39.25
C ARG A 15 22.71 -21.23 -39.01
N MET A 16 23.53 -21.10 -40.07
CA MET A 16 24.84 -20.45 -39.98
C MET A 16 24.72 -18.96 -39.63
N VAL A 17 23.75 -18.25 -40.21
CA VAL A 17 23.48 -16.84 -39.89
C VAL A 17 23.03 -16.68 -38.44
N LYS A 18 22.16 -17.58 -37.94
CA LYS A 18 21.74 -17.57 -36.53
C LYS A 18 22.92 -17.82 -35.57
N LEU A 19 23.80 -18.77 -35.89
CA LEU A 19 25.00 -19.05 -35.12
C LEU A 19 25.96 -17.85 -35.12
N PHE A 20 26.13 -17.19 -36.27
CA PHE A 20 26.90 -15.97 -36.40
C PHE A 20 26.34 -14.86 -35.48
N LEU A 21 25.05 -14.57 -35.57
CA LEU A 21 24.40 -13.55 -34.73
C LEU A 21 24.58 -13.85 -33.24
N GLN A 22 24.49 -15.13 -32.84
CA GLN A 22 24.73 -15.56 -31.47
C GLN A 22 26.20 -15.38 -31.04
N TYR A 23 27.16 -15.73 -31.90
CA TYR A 23 28.59 -15.61 -31.62
C TYR A 23 29.01 -14.15 -31.43
N TYR A 24 28.53 -13.25 -32.29
CA TYR A 24 28.81 -11.81 -32.20
C TYR A 24 27.90 -11.08 -31.19
N ARG A 25 27.04 -11.81 -30.45
CA ARG A 25 26.07 -11.27 -29.49
C ARG A 25 25.19 -10.16 -30.09
N ILE A 26 24.87 -10.29 -31.37
CA ILE A 26 24.00 -9.35 -32.08
C ILE A 26 22.55 -9.75 -31.76
N PRO A 27 21.79 -8.90 -31.04
CA PRO A 27 20.41 -9.20 -30.72
C PRO A 27 19.55 -9.24 -31.98
N THR A 28 18.65 -10.21 -32.06
CA THR A 28 17.70 -10.31 -33.17
C THR A 28 16.46 -9.46 -32.87
N LYS A 29 15.66 -9.17 -33.90
CA LYS A 29 14.37 -8.48 -33.73
C LYS A 29 13.46 -9.15 -32.69
N LYS A 30 13.46 -10.49 -32.65
CA LYS A 30 12.69 -11.26 -31.66
C LYS A 30 13.18 -11.07 -30.23
N ASP A 31 14.48 -10.85 -30.04
CA ASP A 31 15.05 -10.61 -28.72
C ASP A 31 14.68 -9.21 -28.20
N LEU A 32 14.61 -8.24 -29.11
CA LEU A 32 14.08 -6.90 -28.82
C LEU A 32 12.59 -6.94 -28.48
N GLU A 33 11.78 -7.69 -29.24
CA GLU A 33 10.36 -7.91 -28.92
C GLU A 33 10.17 -8.50 -27.52
N LYS A 34 10.92 -9.56 -27.18
CA LYS A 34 10.89 -10.15 -25.83
C LYS A 34 11.31 -9.17 -24.74
N LEU A 35 12.25 -8.27 -25.04
CA LEU A 35 12.69 -7.24 -24.09
C LEU A 35 11.56 -6.22 -23.84
N MET A 36 10.90 -5.76 -24.91
CA MET A 36 9.73 -4.87 -24.80
C MET A 36 8.61 -5.54 -23.99
N ASP A 37 8.28 -6.80 -24.28
CA ASP A 37 7.26 -7.54 -23.52
C ASP A 37 7.60 -7.69 -22.02
N ARG A 38 8.90 -7.78 -21.69
CA ARG A 38 9.35 -7.82 -20.28
C ARG A 38 9.20 -6.46 -19.63
N ILE A 39 9.55 -5.38 -20.32
CA ILE A 39 9.39 -4.00 -19.85
C ILE A 39 7.90 -3.70 -19.60
N ASP A 40 7.01 -4.05 -20.52
CA ASP A 40 5.57 -3.84 -20.37
C ASP A 40 4.99 -4.59 -19.16
N ARG A 41 5.46 -5.82 -18.91
CA ARG A 41 5.07 -6.60 -17.73
C ARG A 41 5.56 -5.97 -16.44
N LEU A 42 6.78 -5.44 -16.43
CA LEU A 42 7.32 -4.71 -15.29
C LEU A 42 6.53 -3.42 -15.05
N GLU A 43 6.22 -2.67 -16.10
CA GLU A 43 5.41 -1.45 -16.00
C GLU A 43 4.03 -1.76 -15.40
N LYS A 44 3.35 -2.82 -15.88
CA LYS A 44 2.07 -3.27 -15.31
C LYS A 44 2.20 -3.64 -13.83
N THR A 45 3.24 -4.38 -13.47
CA THR A 45 3.48 -4.80 -12.08
C THR A 45 3.76 -3.59 -11.17
N ILE A 46 4.55 -2.63 -11.64
CA ILE A 46 4.84 -1.39 -10.90
C ILE A 46 3.58 -0.56 -10.78
N LYS A 47 2.80 -0.35 -11.86
CA LYS A 47 1.52 0.37 -11.80
C LYS A 47 0.56 -0.27 -10.81
N THR A 48 0.39 -1.59 -10.82
CA THR A 48 -0.45 -2.29 -9.83
C THR A 48 0.06 -2.08 -8.41
N LYS A 49 1.36 -2.25 -8.16
CA LYS A 49 1.94 -2.03 -6.82
C LYS A 49 1.86 -0.57 -6.36
N VAL A 50 2.00 0.40 -7.26
CA VAL A 50 1.84 1.83 -6.96
C VAL A 50 0.37 2.15 -6.68
N VAL A 51 -0.57 1.55 -7.40
CA VAL A 51 -2.01 1.67 -7.12
C VAL A 51 -2.38 0.95 -5.81
N GLU A 52 -1.76 -0.18 -5.47
CA GLU A 52 -1.95 -0.88 -4.21
C GLU A 52 -1.33 -0.12 -3.03
N ALA A 53 -0.11 0.38 -3.17
CA ALA A 53 0.54 1.24 -2.18
C ALA A 53 -0.18 2.59 -2.04
N GLY A 54 -0.72 3.11 -3.14
CA GLY A 54 -1.59 4.28 -3.20
C GLY A 54 -2.98 4.01 -2.61
N LYS A 55 -3.52 2.78 -2.73
CA LYS A 55 -4.70 2.33 -1.99
C LYS A 55 -4.37 2.17 -0.50
N ILE A 56 -3.19 1.69 -0.11
CA ILE A 56 -2.82 1.56 1.31
C ILE A 56 -2.59 2.95 1.93
N ARG A 57 -2.04 3.91 1.18
CA ARG A 57 -1.87 5.31 1.63
C ARG A 57 -3.13 6.18 1.47
N GLY A 58 -4.01 5.84 0.52
CA GLY A 58 -5.26 6.57 0.20
C GLY A 58 -6.51 6.00 0.87
N ARG A 59 -6.49 4.75 1.36
CA ARG A 59 -7.56 4.12 2.16
C ARG A 59 -7.45 4.48 3.64
N SER A 60 -6.86 5.63 3.94
CA SER A 60 -7.02 6.32 5.22
C SER A 60 -8.13 7.39 5.16
N VAL A 61 -8.79 7.61 4.02
CA VAL A 61 -9.86 8.61 3.94
C VAL A 61 -11.08 8.04 3.21
N ARG A 62 -12.18 7.96 3.96
CA ARG A 62 -13.55 7.56 3.57
C ARG A 62 -13.76 6.07 3.26
N LYS A 63 -13.80 5.27 4.32
CA LYS A 63 -14.87 4.25 4.40
C LYS A 63 -16.01 4.91 5.18
N LYS A 64 -17.11 5.22 4.48
CA LYS A 64 -18.39 5.51 5.13
C LYS A 64 -18.71 4.33 6.03
N GLU A 65 -19.10 4.67 7.25
CA GLU A 65 -19.50 3.78 8.32
C GLU A 65 -20.61 2.85 7.84
N ASP A 66 -20.41 1.55 8.03
CA ASP A 66 -21.49 0.63 8.36
C ASP A 66 -21.16 0.12 9.79
N PRO A 67 -22.13 0.15 10.71
CA PRO A 67 -21.90 -0.09 12.14
C PRO A 67 -21.77 -1.60 12.38
N GLY A 68 -20.54 -2.09 12.51
CA GLY A 68 -20.30 -3.53 12.59
C GLY A 68 -18.99 -3.89 13.27
N VAL A 69 -18.97 -3.73 14.59
CA VAL A 69 -18.20 -4.52 15.57
C VAL A 69 -16.70 -4.66 15.30
N GLY A 70 -16.00 -3.54 15.48
CA GLY A 70 -14.60 -3.55 15.87
C GLY A 70 -14.33 -2.24 16.58
N MET A 71 -14.36 -2.23 17.91
CA MET A 71 -14.00 -1.04 18.69
C MET A 71 -12.62 -0.57 18.23
N THR A 72 -12.56 0.60 17.61
CA THR A 72 -11.27 1.15 17.21
C THR A 72 -10.56 1.66 18.46
N ALA A 73 -9.23 1.77 18.41
CA ALA A 73 -8.47 2.36 19.52
C ALA A 73 -8.95 3.79 19.88
N SER A 74 -9.59 4.50 18.94
CA SER A 74 -10.22 5.80 19.19
C SER A 74 -11.52 5.67 19.97
N ASP A 75 -12.34 4.67 19.69
CA ASP A 75 -13.61 4.45 20.39
C ASP A 75 -13.36 3.99 21.83
N LEU A 76 -12.35 3.15 22.07
CA LEU A 76 -11.95 2.73 23.42
C LEU A 76 -11.53 3.93 24.29
N VAL A 77 -10.73 4.86 23.74
CA VAL A 77 -10.30 6.05 24.47
C VAL A 77 -11.49 6.97 24.77
N GLU A 78 -12.41 7.12 23.83
CA GLU A 78 -13.61 7.91 24.08
C GLU A 78 -14.51 7.29 25.15
N GLU A 79 -14.69 5.97 25.14
CA GLU A 79 -15.48 5.28 26.14
C GLU A 79 -14.92 5.49 27.55
N VAL A 80 -13.59 5.42 27.70
CA VAL A 80 -12.91 5.71 28.98
C VAL A 80 -13.15 7.17 29.42
N ILE A 81 -13.09 8.12 28.50
CA ILE A 81 -13.37 9.54 28.81
C ILE A 81 -14.84 9.73 29.17
N ARG A 82 -15.75 9.08 28.45
CA ARG A 82 -17.20 9.11 28.69
C ARG A 82 -17.55 8.52 30.05
N ALA A 83 -16.92 7.41 30.43
CA ALA A 83 -17.10 6.75 31.72
C ALA A 83 -16.70 7.65 32.92
N SER A 84 -15.85 8.64 32.69
CA SER A 84 -15.37 9.57 33.73
C SER A 84 -16.32 10.77 33.95
N GLY A 85 -17.32 10.95 33.08
CA GLY A 85 -18.36 11.99 33.19
C GLY A 85 -17.81 13.42 33.33
N ASP A 86 -18.53 14.23 34.10
CA ASP A 86 -18.28 15.69 34.25
C ASP A 86 -16.99 16.03 35.02
N THR A 87 -16.44 15.05 35.75
CA THR A 87 -15.16 15.21 36.48
C THR A 87 -14.01 15.37 35.48
N GLY A 88 -14.11 14.69 34.34
CA GLY A 88 -13.06 14.59 33.34
C GLY A 88 -11.91 13.70 33.76
N ILE A 89 -11.13 13.25 32.77
CA ILE A 89 -10.02 12.32 33.00
C ILE A 89 -8.71 12.86 32.44
N GLY A 90 -7.64 12.60 33.20
CA GLY A 90 -6.27 13.00 32.86
C GLY A 90 -5.58 12.00 31.94
N ILE A 91 -4.60 12.47 31.15
CA ILE A 91 -3.78 11.61 30.26
C ILE A 91 -3.19 10.39 30.99
N PRO A 92 -2.62 10.50 32.21
CA PRO A 92 -2.08 9.33 32.93
C PRO A 92 -3.16 8.27 33.22
N ALA A 93 -4.33 8.68 33.69
CA ALA A 93 -5.42 7.76 33.99
C ALA A 93 -5.97 7.08 32.72
N ILE A 94 -6.05 7.80 31.59
CA ILE A 94 -6.44 7.19 30.31
C ILE A 94 -5.39 6.18 29.85
N LYS A 95 -4.11 6.47 30.06
CA LYS A 95 -3.00 5.56 29.73
C LYS A 95 -3.10 4.26 30.54
N ASP A 96 -3.36 4.36 31.84
CA ASP A 96 -3.48 3.20 32.71
C ASP A 96 -4.70 2.35 32.35
N ALA A 97 -5.81 2.97 31.97
CA ALA A 97 -7.03 2.28 31.54
C ALA A 97 -6.91 1.60 30.16
N THR A 98 -6.14 2.19 29.23
CA THR A 98 -6.09 1.72 27.83
C THR A 98 -4.80 0.98 27.46
N GLY A 99 -3.74 1.11 28.26
CA GLY A 99 -2.42 0.54 27.97
C GLY A 99 -1.71 1.15 26.76
N PHE A 100 -2.20 2.26 26.20
CA PHE A 100 -1.59 2.88 25.03
C PHE A 100 -0.33 3.67 25.39
N GLU A 101 0.69 3.56 24.55
CA GLU A 101 1.89 4.38 24.63
C GLU A 101 1.55 5.89 24.49
N ASP A 102 2.28 6.74 25.22
CA ASP A 102 2.10 8.20 25.26
C ASP A 102 1.90 8.84 23.88
N LYS A 103 2.74 8.51 22.90
CA LYS A 103 2.66 9.10 21.55
C LYS A 103 1.36 8.71 20.86
N LYS A 104 0.96 7.44 20.96
CA LYS A 104 -0.28 6.93 20.37
C LYS A 104 -1.50 7.56 21.03
N LEU A 105 -1.50 7.65 22.36
CA LEU A 105 -2.58 8.25 23.14
C LEU A 105 -2.76 9.74 22.80
N ARG A 106 -1.66 10.51 22.75
CA ARG A 106 -1.69 11.93 22.36
C ARG A 106 -2.26 12.13 20.95
N ASN A 107 -1.89 11.28 20.00
CA ASN A 107 -2.43 11.32 18.64
C ASN A 107 -3.93 10.97 18.58
N ILE A 108 -4.40 10.03 19.41
CA ILE A 108 -5.82 9.69 19.50
C ILE A 108 -6.60 10.86 20.09
N ILE A 109 -6.16 11.42 21.23
CA ILE A 109 -6.79 12.56 21.89
C ILE A 109 -6.83 13.78 20.97
N PHE A 110 -5.72 14.07 20.26
CA PHE A 110 -5.68 15.15 19.28
C PHE A 110 -6.74 14.98 18.18
N ARG A 111 -6.89 13.77 17.65
CA ARG A 111 -7.91 13.46 16.64
C ARG A 111 -9.32 13.57 17.20
N LEU A 112 -9.59 13.01 18.38
CA LEU A 112 -10.90 13.08 19.03
C LEU A 112 -11.33 14.52 19.33
N ASN A 113 -10.40 15.35 19.83
CA ASN A 113 -10.65 16.76 20.08
C ASN A 113 -10.88 17.54 18.78
N LYS A 114 -10.12 17.25 17.73
CA LYS A 114 -10.33 17.85 16.40
C LYS A 114 -11.66 17.45 15.77
N LEU A 115 -12.15 16.24 16.04
CA LEU A 115 -13.46 15.76 15.61
C LEU A 115 -14.62 16.26 16.48
N GLY A 116 -14.34 16.94 17.60
CA GLY A 116 -15.37 17.42 18.53
C GLY A 116 -16.02 16.32 19.38
N ARG A 117 -15.48 15.11 19.39
CA ARG A 117 -16.00 13.99 20.21
C ARG A 117 -15.64 14.13 21.69
N ILE A 118 -14.56 14.87 21.98
CA ILE A 118 -14.14 15.24 23.34
C ILE A 118 -13.80 16.73 23.36
N THR A 119 -13.87 17.35 24.53
CA THR A 119 -13.44 18.72 24.78
C THR A 119 -12.46 18.78 25.94
N ARG A 120 -11.61 19.81 25.93
CA ARG A 120 -10.62 20.02 26.97
C ARG A 120 -11.20 20.92 28.06
N LYS A 121 -11.42 20.37 29.26
CA LYS A 121 -11.86 21.14 30.42
C LYS A 121 -10.73 21.98 31.03
N SER A 122 -9.54 21.39 31.14
CA SER A 122 -8.36 22.09 31.69
C SER A 122 -7.05 21.48 31.14
N ARG A 123 -5.88 21.94 31.62
CA ARG A 123 -4.60 21.43 31.11
C ARG A 123 -4.42 19.95 31.41
N GLY A 124 -4.63 19.11 30.39
CA GLY A 124 -4.41 17.67 30.47
C GLY A 124 -5.64 16.87 30.93
N VAL A 125 -6.80 17.52 31.13
CA VAL A 125 -8.07 16.89 31.51
C VAL A 125 -9.09 17.06 30.40
N TYR A 126 -9.73 15.96 30.02
CA TYR A 126 -10.68 15.88 28.92
C TYR A 126 -12.04 15.38 29.40
N ILE A 127 -13.11 15.91 28.81
CA ILE A 127 -14.51 15.51 29.02
C ILE A 127 -15.15 15.24 27.66
N VAL A 128 -16.24 14.47 27.65
CA VAL A 128 -17.13 14.43 26.48
C VAL A 128 -18.08 15.64 26.61
N PRO A 129 -18.29 16.43 25.54
CA PRO A 129 -19.25 17.53 25.54
C PRO A 129 -20.70 17.06 25.69
#